data_AF-A0A5N5DYY7-F1
#
_entry.id   AF-A0A5N5DYY7-F1
#
_cell.length_a   1.000
_cell.length_b   1.000
_cell.length_c   1.000
_cell.angle_alpha   90.00
_cell.angle_beta   90.00
_cell.angle_gamma   90.00
#
_symmetry.space_group_name_H-M   'P 1'
#
loop_
_entity.id
_entity.type
_entity.pdbx_description
1 polymer ?
#
loop_
_entity_poly.entity_id
_entity_poly.type
_entity_poly.pdbx_seq_one_letter_code
_entity_poly.pdbx_strand_id
1 'polypeptide(L)'
;MVKLVSRVSAINWNRVQDEKDAEVWDRLVSNFWLPEKVPVSNDIPSWGTLTAQEQQLTMRVFTGLTLLDTIQGTVGAVSLIPDAITPHEEAVYTNIAFMESVHAKSYSSIFSTLCSTPDIDDAFRWSEENPNLQRKAQIVLDYYNGESPLKRKVASTLLESFLFYSGFYLPMYWSSRAKLTNTADLIRLIIRDEAVHGYYIGYKYQKGLEQLTEAEREELKNYTFELLFELYENEVDYTQDLYDGVGLTEDVKKFLRYNANKALNNLGYEGLFPKDETDVNPAILSALSP
;
A
#
# COMPACT_ATOMS: atom_id res chain seq x y z
N MET A 1 -0.32 12.51 25.06
CA MET A 1 -0.53 13.96 25.31
C MET A 1 0.08 14.70 24.13
N VAL A 2 -0.71 15.42 23.32
CA VAL A 2 -0.21 16.14 22.13
C VAL A 2 0.85 17.14 22.60
N LYS A 3 2.10 17.00 22.14
CA LYS A 3 3.13 18.01 22.39
C LYS A 3 2.67 19.30 21.70
N LEU A 4 2.24 20.28 22.48
CA LEU A 4 2.01 21.63 21.97
C LEU A 4 3.34 22.17 21.45
N VAL A 5 3.42 22.39 20.14
CA VAL A 5 4.60 22.96 19.49
C VAL A 5 4.83 24.35 20.08
N SER A 6 5.91 24.52 20.85
CA SER A 6 6.22 25.80 21.49
C SER A 6 6.69 26.87 20.48
N ARG A 7 7.12 26.45 19.29
CA ARG A 7 7.54 27.32 18.18
C ARG A 7 7.59 26.52 16.86
N VAL A 8 6.94 27.02 15.82
CA VAL A 8 7.06 26.51 14.43
C VAL A 8 8.07 27.38 13.68
N SER A 9 8.97 26.76 12.91
CA SER A 9 9.92 27.47 12.04
C SER A 9 9.45 27.42 10.59
N ALA A 10 9.70 28.49 9.83
CA ALA A 10 9.47 28.47 8.39
C ALA A 10 10.47 27.52 7.71
N ILE A 11 9.96 26.60 6.89
CA ILE A 11 10.77 25.69 6.07
C ILE A 11 11.57 26.48 5.02
N ASN A 12 12.84 26.11 4.81
CA ASN A 12 13.72 26.73 3.81
C ASN A 12 14.26 25.69 2.83
N TRP A 13 13.67 25.63 1.64
CA TRP A 13 14.09 24.75 0.55
C TRP A 13 15.44 25.13 -0.10
N ASN A 14 16.00 26.30 0.22
CA ASN A 14 17.38 26.64 -0.18
C ASN A 14 18.45 26.02 0.73
N ARG A 15 18.05 25.32 1.80
CA ARG A 15 18.93 24.65 2.76
C ARG A 15 18.30 23.30 3.17
N VAL A 16 18.40 22.34 2.26
CA VAL A 16 17.92 20.97 2.47
C VAL A 16 18.89 20.20 3.37
N GLN A 17 18.38 19.53 4.40
CA GLN A 17 19.20 18.77 5.37
C GLN A 17 19.52 17.36 4.89
N ASP A 18 18.59 16.76 4.15
CA ASP A 18 18.71 15.45 3.50
C ASP A 18 18.21 15.59 2.06
N GLU A 19 19.11 15.50 1.08
CA GLU A 19 18.79 15.68 -0.34
C GLU A 19 17.68 14.72 -0.81
N LYS A 20 17.54 13.57 -0.15
CA LYS A 20 16.48 12.60 -0.44
C LYS A 20 15.07 13.20 -0.31
N ASP A 21 14.88 14.14 0.61
CA ASP A 21 13.59 14.79 0.82
C ASP A 21 13.17 15.60 -0.41
N ALA A 22 14.12 16.32 -1.02
CA ALA A 22 13.86 17.09 -2.24
C ALA A 22 13.66 16.20 -3.46
N GLU A 23 14.47 15.15 -3.62
CA GLU A 23 14.31 14.19 -4.72
C GLU A 23 12.94 13.49 -4.68
N VAL A 24 12.50 13.06 -3.49
CA VAL A 24 11.22 12.38 -3.33
C VAL A 24 10.06 13.36 -3.51
N TRP A 25 10.16 14.57 -2.95
CA TRP A 25 9.18 15.62 -3.20
C TRP A 25 8.98 15.88 -4.70
N ASP A 26 10.07 16.12 -5.44
CA ASP A 26 10.00 16.40 -6.88
C ASP A 26 9.41 15.23 -7.66
N ARG A 27 9.78 14.00 -7.30
CA ARG A 27 9.25 12.78 -7.93
C ARG A 27 7.75 12.62 -7.70
N LEU A 28 7.28 12.76 -6.46
CA LEU A 28 5.86 12.59 -6.13
C LEU A 28 5.00 13.70 -6.75
N VAL A 29 5.44 14.96 -6.66
CA VAL A 29 4.72 16.10 -7.24
C VAL A 29 4.68 16.01 -8.77
N SER A 30 5.79 15.62 -9.43
CA SER A 30 5.82 15.42 -10.88
C SER A 30 4.93 14.27 -11.35
N ASN A 31 4.68 13.29 -10.46
CA ASN A 31 3.80 12.17 -10.73
C ASN A 31 2.31 12.50 -10.56
N PHE A 32 1.94 13.69 -10.09
CA PHE A 32 0.55 14.04 -9.78
C PHE A 32 -0.45 13.62 -10.87
N TRP A 33 -1.50 12.92 -10.42
CA TRP A 33 -2.56 12.43 -11.28
C TRP A 33 -3.92 12.50 -10.57
N LEU A 34 -4.98 12.37 -11.37
CA LEU A 34 -6.36 12.27 -10.91
C LEU A 34 -7.04 11.17 -11.71
N PRO A 35 -7.95 10.39 -11.11
CA PRO A 35 -8.57 9.25 -11.77
C PRO A 35 -9.35 9.63 -13.03
N GLU A 36 -9.88 10.85 -13.12
CA GLU A 36 -10.63 11.36 -14.28
C GLU A 36 -9.80 11.39 -15.57
N LYS A 37 -8.46 11.33 -15.49
CA LYS A 37 -7.58 11.29 -16.67
C LYS A 37 -7.56 9.91 -17.36
N VAL A 38 -8.03 8.85 -16.69
CA VAL A 38 -8.02 7.48 -17.22
C VAL A 38 -9.43 7.10 -17.71
N PRO A 39 -9.62 6.74 -19.00
CA PRO A 39 -10.94 6.47 -19.57
C PRO A 39 -11.43 5.06 -19.25
N VAL A 40 -11.77 4.80 -17.97
CA VAL A 40 -12.23 3.48 -17.48
C VAL A 40 -13.51 2.99 -18.19
N SER A 41 -14.30 3.88 -18.80
CA SER A 41 -15.49 3.49 -19.57
C SER A 41 -15.18 2.56 -20.74
N ASN A 42 -13.95 2.58 -21.27
CA ASN A 42 -13.50 1.66 -22.30
C ASN A 42 -13.43 0.20 -21.82
N ASP A 43 -13.43 -0.04 -20.50
CA ASP A 43 -13.39 -1.37 -19.92
C ASP A 43 -14.78 -2.02 -19.76
N ILE A 44 -15.88 -1.27 -19.94
CA ILE A 44 -17.27 -1.77 -19.81
C ILE A 44 -17.49 -3.07 -20.59
N PRO A 45 -17.09 -3.20 -21.88
CA PRO A 45 -17.27 -4.46 -22.61
C PRO A 45 -16.51 -5.62 -21.97
N SER A 46 -15.27 -5.38 -21.52
CA SER A 46 -14.44 -6.42 -20.90
C SER A 46 -14.96 -6.81 -19.51
N TRP A 47 -15.47 -5.87 -18.72
CA TRP A 47 -16.14 -6.11 -17.45
C TRP A 47 -17.35 -7.04 -17.62
N GLY A 48 -18.15 -6.83 -18.68
CA GLY A 48 -19.28 -7.69 -19.01
C GLY A 48 -18.92 -9.12 -19.44
N THR A 49 -17.64 -9.40 -19.69
CA THR A 49 -17.17 -10.78 -19.97
C THR A 49 -16.76 -11.55 -18.72
N LEU A 50 -16.65 -10.89 -17.57
CA LEU A 50 -16.33 -11.54 -16.32
C LEU A 50 -17.55 -12.26 -15.77
N THR A 51 -17.34 -13.39 -15.13
CA THR A 51 -18.37 -14.07 -14.34
C THR A 51 -18.75 -13.24 -13.13
N ALA A 52 -19.92 -13.49 -12.55
CA ALA A 52 -20.36 -12.81 -11.33
C ALA A 52 -19.36 -12.98 -10.17
N GLN A 53 -18.69 -14.14 -10.10
CA GLN A 53 -17.67 -14.41 -9.09
C GLN A 53 -16.41 -13.57 -9.32
N GLU A 54 -15.94 -13.43 -10.56
CA GLU A 54 -14.78 -12.60 -10.89
C GLU A 54 -15.07 -11.10 -10.69
N GLN A 55 -16.30 -10.66 -10.99
CA GLN A 55 -16.75 -9.30 -10.70
C GLN A 55 -16.79 -9.03 -9.20
N GLN A 56 -17.42 -9.90 -8.42
CA GLN A 56 -17.47 -9.79 -6.95
C GLN A 56 -16.07 -9.79 -6.34
N LEU A 57 -15.18 -10.69 -6.79
CA LEU A 57 -13.79 -10.73 -6.36
C LEU A 57 -13.09 -9.39 -6.64
N THR A 58 -13.25 -8.84 -7.85
CA THR A 58 -12.65 -7.56 -8.24
C THR A 58 -13.15 -6.42 -7.36
N MET A 59 -14.45 -6.36 -7.08
CA MET A 59 -15.02 -5.36 -6.19
C MET A 59 -14.49 -5.48 -4.76
N ARG A 60 -14.46 -6.70 -4.21
CA ARG A 60 -13.94 -6.95 -2.86
C ARG A 60 -12.47 -6.59 -2.71
N VAL A 61 -11.63 -6.93 -3.69
CA VAL A 61 -10.21 -6.54 -3.69
C VAL A 61 -10.07 -5.03 -3.69
N PHE A 62 -10.76 -4.32 -4.58
CA PHE A 62 -10.69 -2.86 -4.66
C PHE A 62 -11.27 -2.15 -3.43
N THR A 63 -12.34 -2.67 -2.82
CA THR A 63 -12.86 -2.13 -1.56
C THR A 63 -11.88 -2.38 -0.40
N GLY A 64 -11.22 -3.53 -0.38
CA GLY A 64 -10.15 -3.82 0.59
C GLY A 64 -8.99 -2.82 0.48
N LEU A 65 -8.54 -2.51 -0.74
CA LEU A 65 -7.51 -1.49 -0.97
C LEU A 65 -8.01 -0.08 -0.60
N THR A 66 -9.27 0.25 -0.93
CA THR A 66 -9.89 1.53 -0.55
C THR A 66 -9.84 1.76 0.96
N LEU A 67 -10.07 0.71 1.77
CA LEU A 67 -9.97 0.80 3.23
C LEU A 67 -8.53 1.12 3.67
N LEU A 68 -7.53 0.44 3.09
CA LEU A 68 -6.12 0.65 3.44
C LEU A 68 -5.65 2.06 3.05
N ASP A 69 -6.01 2.56 1.86
CA ASP A 69 -5.69 3.93 1.41
C ASP A 69 -6.37 4.98 2.31
N THR A 70 -7.61 4.69 2.73
CA THR A 70 -8.33 5.57 3.67
C THR A 70 -7.58 5.65 5.00
N ILE A 71 -7.12 4.51 5.55
CA ILE A 71 -6.32 4.46 6.78
C ILE A 71 -5.00 5.21 6.58
N GLN A 72 -4.31 4.99 5.46
CA GLN A 72 -2.99 5.58 5.21
C GLN A 72 -3.08 7.10 5.05
N GLY A 73 -4.03 7.59 4.26
CA GLY A 73 -4.19 9.02 4.02
C GLY A 73 -4.67 9.80 5.25
N THR A 74 -5.57 9.22 6.05
CA THR A 74 -6.22 9.94 7.16
C THR A 74 -5.55 9.73 8.51
N VAL A 75 -4.82 8.63 8.69
CA VAL A 75 -4.14 8.28 9.94
C VAL A 75 -2.65 8.03 9.71
N GLY A 76 -2.30 7.13 8.79
CA GLY A 76 -0.94 6.63 8.59
C GLY A 76 0.09 7.72 8.30
N ALA A 77 0.06 8.30 7.11
CA ALA A 77 1.02 9.33 6.69
C ALA A 77 1.03 10.53 7.64
N VAL A 78 -0.15 10.95 8.14
CA VAL A 78 -0.28 12.06 9.09
C VAL A 78 0.39 11.73 10.43
N SER A 79 0.28 10.50 10.91
CA SER A 79 0.93 10.05 12.13
C SER A 79 2.45 9.99 12.01
N LEU A 80 3.02 9.97 10.81
CA LEU A 80 4.49 10.01 10.62
C LEU A 80 5.08 11.42 10.77
N ILE A 81 4.28 12.48 10.54
CA ILE A 81 4.72 13.87 10.53
C ILE A 81 5.41 14.31 11.84
N PRO A 82 4.86 14.03 13.05
CA PRO A 82 5.49 14.48 14.30
C PRO A 82 6.87 13.86 14.56
N ASP A 83 7.21 12.78 13.85
CA ASP A 83 8.46 12.03 13.98
C ASP A 83 9.37 12.19 12.75
N ALA A 84 9.12 13.22 11.94
CA ALA A 84 9.99 13.57 10.82
C ALA A 84 11.35 14.05 11.33
N ILE A 85 12.42 13.70 10.59
CA ILE A 85 13.79 14.13 10.92
C ILE A 85 14.02 15.57 10.45
N THR A 86 13.40 15.96 9.35
CA THR A 86 13.53 17.28 8.74
C THR A 86 12.15 17.90 8.49
N PRO A 87 12.03 19.23 8.41
CA PRO A 87 10.78 19.88 7.99
C PRO A 87 10.40 19.56 6.54
N HIS A 88 11.38 19.20 5.70
CA HIS A 88 11.17 18.80 4.30
C HIS A 88 10.46 17.44 4.21
N GLU A 89 10.80 16.52 5.10
CA GLU A 89 10.12 15.23 5.27
C GLU A 89 8.65 15.41 5.72
N GLU A 90 8.37 16.36 6.62
CA GLU A 90 6.98 16.72 6.96
C GLU A 90 6.19 17.13 5.71
N ALA A 91 6.78 17.93 4.83
CA ALA A 91 6.14 18.33 3.57
C ALA A 91 5.89 17.13 2.67
N VAL A 92 6.86 16.21 2.51
CA VAL A 92 6.68 14.97 1.75
C VAL A 92 5.50 14.15 2.28
N TYR A 93 5.38 13.96 3.61
CA TYR A 93 4.27 13.22 4.19
C TYR A 93 2.90 13.86 3.96
N THR A 94 2.81 15.19 3.86
CA THR A 94 1.54 15.84 3.47
C THR A 94 1.15 15.55 2.02
N ASN A 95 2.12 15.42 1.11
CA ASN A 95 1.87 15.02 -0.26
C ASN A 95 1.41 13.55 -0.33
N ILE A 96 2.10 12.65 0.38
CA ILE A 96 1.72 11.24 0.49
C ILE A 96 0.27 11.16 0.98
N ALA A 97 -0.06 11.77 2.13
CA ALA A 97 -1.42 11.75 2.70
C ALA A 97 -2.51 12.22 1.70
N PHE A 98 -2.21 13.23 0.90
CA PHE A 98 -3.10 13.69 -0.16
C PHE A 98 -3.25 12.66 -1.28
N MET A 99 -2.14 12.07 -1.75
CA MET A 99 -2.16 11.07 -2.81
C MET A 99 -2.87 9.77 -2.39
N GLU A 100 -2.74 9.32 -1.14
CA GLU A 100 -3.54 8.21 -0.58
C GLU A 100 -5.06 8.48 -0.72
N SER A 101 -5.48 9.73 -0.52
CA SER A 101 -6.89 10.12 -0.72
C SER A 101 -7.29 10.09 -2.20
N VAL A 102 -6.37 10.41 -3.11
CA VAL A 102 -6.57 10.25 -4.56
C VAL A 102 -6.68 8.77 -4.93
N HIS A 103 -5.85 7.91 -4.34
CA HIS A 103 -5.88 6.45 -4.53
C HIS A 103 -7.22 5.88 -4.05
N ALA A 104 -7.65 6.16 -2.82
CA ALA A 104 -8.96 5.74 -2.29
C ALA A 104 -10.12 6.19 -3.19
N LYS A 105 -10.10 7.46 -3.65
CA LYS A 105 -11.12 7.99 -4.56
C LYS A 105 -11.12 7.29 -5.92
N SER A 106 -9.95 6.83 -6.39
CA SER A 106 -9.81 6.23 -7.72
C SER A 106 -10.59 4.92 -7.87
N TYR A 107 -10.68 4.09 -6.81
CA TYR A 107 -11.53 2.89 -6.83
C TYR A 107 -13.01 3.24 -6.95
N SER A 108 -13.47 4.31 -6.29
CA SER A 108 -14.84 4.80 -6.46
C SER A 108 -15.12 5.27 -7.90
N SER A 109 -14.13 5.84 -8.59
CA SER A 109 -14.25 6.17 -10.03
C SER A 109 -14.37 4.91 -10.91
N ILE A 110 -13.67 3.83 -10.57
CA ILE A 110 -13.82 2.53 -11.24
C ILE A 110 -15.24 1.98 -11.00
N PHE A 111 -15.68 1.92 -9.75
CA PHE A 111 -16.99 1.41 -9.37
C PHE A 111 -18.14 2.17 -10.03
N SER A 112 -18.09 3.50 -10.01
CA SER A 112 -19.12 4.35 -10.62
C SER A 112 -19.26 4.14 -12.13
N THR A 113 -18.23 3.58 -12.77
CA THR A 113 -18.19 3.33 -14.23
C THR A 113 -18.61 1.91 -14.58
N LEU A 114 -18.20 0.92 -13.78
CA LEU A 114 -18.32 -0.51 -14.13
C LEU A 114 -19.41 -1.24 -13.35
N CYS A 115 -19.76 -0.78 -12.14
CA CYS A 115 -20.55 -1.54 -11.18
C CYS A 115 -21.95 -0.94 -10.97
N SER A 116 -22.88 -1.77 -10.50
CA SER A 116 -24.22 -1.31 -10.09
C SER A 116 -24.20 -0.79 -8.65
N THR A 117 -25.09 0.13 -8.29
CA THR A 117 -25.20 0.63 -6.90
C THR A 117 -25.37 -0.49 -5.86
N PRO A 118 -26.26 -1.50 -6.06
CA PRO A 118 -26.36 -2.61 -5.12
C PRO A 118 -25.05 -3.39 -4.92
N ASP A 119 -24.30 -3.66 -6.00
CA ASP A 119 -23.03 -4.40 -5.89
C ASP A 119 -21.98 -3.58 -5.13
N ILE A 120 -22.00 -2.25 -5.30
CA ILE A 120 -21.12 -1.33 -4.57
C ILE A 120 -21.46 -1.38 -3.09
N ASP A 121 -22.73 -1.17 -2.73
CA ASP A 121 -23.19 -1.20 -1.33
C ASP A 121 -22.86 -2.55 -0.66
N ASP A 122 -23.00 -3.65 -1.40
CA ASP A 122 -22.66 -4.99 -0.93
C ASP A 122 -21.16 -5.17 -0.69
N ALA A 123 -20.30 -4.64 -1.56
CA ALA A 123 -18.85 -4.68 -1.38
C ALA A 123 -18.40 -3.84 -0.18
N PHE A 124 -18.95 -2.63 0.00
CA PHE A 124 -18.65 -1.79 1.17
C PHE A 124 -19.13 -2.44 2.48
N ARG A 125 -20.36 -2.97 2.51
CA ARG A 125 -20.85 -3.72 3.69
C ARG A 125 -19.96 -4.93 4.00
N TRP A 126 -19.58 -5.69 2.98
CA TRP A 126 -18.65 -6.81 3.14
C TRP A 126 -17.32 -6.36 3.76
N SER A 127 -16.80 -5.19 3.40
CA SER A 127 -15.51 -4.72 3.92
C SER A 127 -15.55 -4.40 5.42
N GLU A 128 -16.69 -3.93 5.91
CA GLU A 128 -16.93 -3.67 7.34
C GLU A 128 -17.07 -4.98 8.14
N GLU A 129 -17.58 -6.03 7.51
CA GLU A 129 -17.87 -7.32 8.15
C GLU A 129 -16.76 -8.36 7.99
N ASN A 130 -15.85 -8.18 7.03
CA ASN A 130 -14.81 -9.17 6.74
C ASN A 130 -13.76 -9.22 7.87
N PRO A 131 -13.61 -10.36 8.57
CA PRO A 131 -12.76 -10.43 9.76
C PRO A 131 -11.28 -10.21 9.45
N ASN A 132 -10.77 -10.77 8.35
CA ASN A 132 -9.35 -10.67 7.99
C ASN A 132 -8.97 -9.25 7.52
N LEU A 133 -9.88 -8.55 6.83
CA LEU A 133 -9.70 -7.15 6.43
C LEU A 133 -9.76 -6.20 7.63
N GLN A 134 -10.72 -6.38 8.53
CA GLN A 134 -10.79 -5.60 9.76
C GLN A 134 -9.60 -5.90 10.69
N ARG A 135 -9.14 -7.16 10.74
CA ARG A 135 -7.97 -7.55 11.53
C ARG A 135 -6.69 -6.85 11.06
N LYS A 136 -6.37 -6.89 9.76
CA LYS A 136 -5.18 -6.18 9.24
C LYS A 136 -5.27 -4.66 9.45
N ALA A 137 -6.46 -4.08 9.28
CA ALA A 137 -6.69 -2.66 9.55
C ALA A 137 -6.42 -2.32 11.03
N GLN A 138 -6.93 -3.13 11.96
CA GLN A 138 -6.72 -2.94 13.39
C GLN A 138 -5.24 -3.06 13.78
N ILE A 139 -4.55 -4.10 13.28
CA ILE A 139 -3.11 -4.30 13.54
C ILE A 139 -2.33 -3.03 13.16
N VAL A 140 -2.54 -2.50 11.96
CA VAL A 140 -1.81 -1.32 11.49
C VAL A 140 -2.19 -0.05 12.28
N LEU A 141 -3.48 0.14 12.56
CA LEU A 141 -3.96 1.28 13.36
C LEU A 141 -3.41 1.28 14.79
N ASP A 142 -3.26 0.12 15.42
CA ASP A 142 -2.67 0.00 16.76
C ASP A 142 -1.24 0.55 16.78
N TYR A 143 -0.46 0.30 15.72
CA TYR A 143 0.90 0.85 15.60
C TYR A 143 0.93 2.34 15.25
N TYR A 144 -0.02 2.81 14.46
CA TYR A 144 -0.14 4.25 14.16
C TYR A 144 -0.46 5.05 15.42
N ASN A 145 -1.30 4.50 16.30
CA ASN A 145 -1.65 5.11 17.58
C ASN A 145 -0.63 4.83 18.70
N GLY A 146 0.36 3.95 18.47
CA GLY A 146 1.41 3.62 19.41
C GLY A 146 2.44 4.72 19.61
N GLU A 147 3.31 4.58 20.62
CA GLU A 147 4.29 5.61 21.00
C GLU A 147 5.64 5.51 20.27
N SER A 148 5.93 4.40 19.58
CA SER A 148 7.24 4.18 18.95
C SER A 148 7.25 4.65 17.49
N PRO A 149 8.03 5.70 17.15
CA PRO A 149 8.12 6.23 15.79
C PRO A 149 8.60 5.20 14.75
N LEU A 150 9.55 4.37 15.14
CA LEU A 150 10.16 3.40 14.22
C LEU A 150 9.25 2.20 13.98
N LYS A 151 8.50 1.76 15.00
CA LYS A 151 7.46 0.72 14.82
C LYS A 151 6.34 1.20 13.91
N ARG A 152 5.98 2.49 13.98
CA ARG A 152 5.03 3.13 13.06
C ARG A 152 5.54 3.13 11.60
N LYS A 153 6.81 3.48 11.39
CA LYS A 153 7.43 3.43 10.05
C LYS A 153 7.49 1.99 9.49
N VAL A 154 7.78 0.98 10.34
CA VAL A 154 7.70 -0.44 9.95
C VAL A 154 6.29 -0.80 9.51
N ALA A 155 5.26 -0.49 10.31
CA ALA A 155 3.88 -0.80 9.98
C ALA A 155 3.44 -0.14 8.66
N SER A 156 3.82 1.13 8.45
CA SER A 156 3.54 1.86 7.20
C SER A 156 4.25 1.24 6.00
N THR A 157 5.53 0.89 6.12
CA THR A 157 6.25 0.21 5.01
C THR A 157 5.68 -1.17 4.70
N LEU A 158 5.25 -1.94 5.71
CA LEU A 158 4.59 -3.23 5.49
C LEU A 158 3.20 -3.07 4.86
N LEU A 159 2.45 -2.02 5.21
CA LEU A 159 1.18 -1.72 4.56
C LEU A 159 1.40 -1.36 3.08
N GLU A 160 2.29 -0.42 2.77
CA GLU A 160 2.57 0.07 1.41
C GLU A 160 3.25 -0.94 0.51
N SER A 161 4.27 -1.65 1.02
CA SER A 161 5.12 -2.53 0.20
C SER A 161 4.69 -4.00 0.23
N PHE A 162 3.79 -4.40 1.13
CA PHE A 162 3.33 -5.79 1.26
C PHE A 162 1.80 -5.93 1.16
N LEU A 163 1.02 -5.29 2.04
CA LEU A 163 -0.44 -5.47 2.06
C LEU A 163 -1.14 -4.89 0.84
N PHE A 164 -0.75 -3.69 0.36
CA PHE A 164 -1.33 -3.13 -0.86
C PHE A 164 -0.99 -3.96 -2.10
N TYR A 165 0.26 -4.39 -2.20
CA TYR A 165 0.71 -5.16 -3.34
C TYR A 165 0.02 -6.52 -3.44
N SER A 166 -0.49 -7.12 -2.34
CA SER A 166 -1.31 -8.33 -2.43
C SER A 166 -2.57 -8.13 -3.30
N GLY A 167 -3.23 -6.97 -3.17
CA GLY A 167 -4.41 -6.61 -3.95
C GLY A 167 -4.10 -6.21 -5.40
N PHE A 168 -2.87 -5.77 -5.70
CA PHE A 168 -2.46 -5.43 -7.07
C PHE A 168 -2.29 -6.65 -7.98
N TYR A 169 -2.28 -7.87 -7.44
CA TYR A 169 -2.22 -9.10 -8.24
C TYR A 169 -3.38 -9.17 -9.25
N LEU A 170 -4.61 -8.93 -8.80
CA LEU A 170 -5.82 -9.14 -9.60
C LEU A 170 -5.95 -8.19 -10.81
N PRO A 171 -5.78 -6.87 -10.70
CA PRO A 171 -5.81 -5.98 -11.86
C PRO A 171 -4.70 -6.32 -12.87
N MET A 172 -3.53 -6.74 -12.42
CA MET A 172 -2.45 -7.19 -13.31
C MET A 172 -2.77 -8.53 -13.98
N TYR A 173 -3.41 -9.44 -13.26
CA TYR A 173 -3.94 -10.68 -13.80
C TYR A 173 -4.95 -10.44 -14.92
N TRP A 174 -5.88 -9.49 -14.75
CA TRP A 174 -6.81 -9.08 -15.80
C TRP A 174 -6.10 -8.45 -16.98
N SER A 175 -5.18 -7.52 -16.73
CA SER A 175 -4.40 -6.83 -17.77
C SER A 175 -3.64 -7.82 -18.65
N SER A 176 -2.99 -8.83 -18.06
CA SER A 176 -2.27 -9.88 -18.80
C SER A 176 -3.17 -10.72 -19.74
N ARG A 177 -4.48 -10.66 -19.54
CA ARG A 177 -5.51 -11.34 -20.36
C ARG A 177 -6.31 -10.36 -21.23
N ALA A 178 -5.79 -9.15 -21.44
CA ALA A 178 -6.44 -8.07 -22.19
C ALA A 178 -7.85 -7.73 -21.67
N LYS A 179 -8.05 -7.80 -20.34
CA LYS A 179 -9.28 -7.37 -19.66
C LYS A 179 -8.96 -6.24 -18.70
N LEU A 180 -9.91 -5.31 -18.55
CA LEU A 180 -9.81 -4.19 -17.61
C LEU A 180 -8.49 -3.40 -17.74
N THR A 181 -8.06 -3.13 -18.97
CA THR A 181 -6.72 -2.55 -19.21
C THR A 181 -6.62 -1.10 -18.78
N ASN A 182 -7.69 -0.30 -18.90
CA ASN A 182 -7.70 1.09 -18.44
C ASN A 182 -7.75 1.15 -16.90
N THR A 183 -8.48 0.23 -16.29
CA THR A 183 -8.48 0.01 -14.84
C THR A 183 -7.06 -0.34 -14.38
N ALA A 184 -6.36 -1.23 -15.08
CA ALA A 184 -4.97 -1.56 -14.77
C ALA A 184 -4.03 -0.36 -14.93
N ASP A 185 -4.24 0.53 -15.91
CA ASP A 185 -3.45 1.77 -16.04
C ASP A 185 -3.65 2.70 -14.83
N LEU A 186 -4.87 2.80 -14.31
CA LEU A 186 -5.14 3.53 -13.07
C LEU A 186 -4.41 2.90 -11.87
N ILE A 187 -4.41 1.57 -11.76
CA ILE A 187 -3.66 0.87 -10.71
C ILE A 187 -2.13 1.03 -10.88
N ARG A 188 -1.62 1.12 -12.12
CA ARG A 188 -0.18 1.42 -12.36
C ARG A 188 0.23 2.79 -11.85
N LEU A 189 -0.68 3.78 -11.89
CA LEU A 189 -0.42 5.09 -11.30
C LEU A 189 -0.28 4.99 -9.78
N ILE A 190 -1.14 4.19 -9.12
CA ILE A 190 -1.04 3.89 -7.68
C ILE A 190 0.28 3.18 -7.38
N ILE A 191 0.59 2.09 -8.07
CA ILE A 191 1.84 1.30 -7.88
C ILE A 191 3.08 2.21 -8.00
N ARG A 192 3.07 3.15 -8.95
CA ARG A 192 4.19 4.08 -9.16
C ARG A 192 4.40 5.00 -7.96
N ASP A 193 3.34 5.40 -7.28
CA ASP A 193 3.39 6.22 -6.07
C ASP A 193 3.80 5.35 -4.87
N GLU A 194 3.14 4.21 -4.66
CA GLU A 194 3.41 3.25 -3.57
C GLU A 194 4.87 2.74 -3.55
N ALA A 195 5.46 2.53 -4.74
CA ALA A 195 6.86 2.16 -4.84
C ALA A 195 7.81 3.24 -4.26
N VAL A 196 7.43 4.52 -4.38
CA VAL A 196 8.18 5.65 -3.83
C VAL A 196 7.87 5.81 -2.33
N HIS A 197 6.61 5.66 -1.92
CA HIS A 197 6.20 5.77 -0.51
C HIS A 197 6.94 4.75 0.35
N GLY A 198 6.85 3.46 -0.01
CA GLY A 198 7.47 2.38 0.77
C GLY A 198 8.99 2.48 0.82
N TYR A 199 9.61 2.90 -0.29
CA TYR A 199 11.05 3.19 -0.33
C TYR A 199 11.42 4.35 0.61
N TYR A 200 10.70 5.47 0.55
CA TYR A 200 11.05 6.66 1.31
C TYR A 200 10.83 6.48 2.81
N ILE A 201 9.70 5.88 3.21
CA ILE A 201 9.40 5.59 4.62
C ILE A 201 10.41 4.57 5.17
N GLY A 202 10.74 3.54 4.39
CA GLY A 202 11.77 2.56 4.74
C GLY A 202 13.17 3.18 4.86
N TYR A 203 13.53 4.11 3.98
CA TYR A 203 14.77 4.89 4.08
C TYR A 203 14.80 5.73 5.36
N LYS A 204 13.70 6.42 5.72
CA LYS A 204 13.60 7.20 6.96
C LYS A 204 13.63 6.31 8.22
N TYR A 205 13.11 5.10 8.14
CA TYR A 205 13.28 4.08 9.18
C TYR A 205 14.76 3.74 9.38
N GLN A 206 15.47 3.40 8.30
CA GLN A 206 16.91 3.10 8.35
C GLN A 206 17.72 4.28 8.90
N LYS A 207 17.39 5.52 8.52
CA LYS A 207 17.98 6.73 9.12
C LYS A 207 17.76 6.83 10.62
N GLY A 208 16.57 6.48 11.10
CA GLY A 208 16.28 6.42 12.52
C GLY A 208 17.11 5.36 13.26
N LEU A 209 17.38 4.21 12.63
CA LEU A 209 18.23 3.18 13.23
C LEU A 209 19.68 3.64 13.44
N GLU A 210 20.20 4.59 12.65
CA GLU A 210 21.57 5.11 12.77
C GLU A 210 21.86 5.66 14.18
N GLN A 211 20.84 6.13 14.90
CA GLN A 211 20.95 6.72 16.24
C GLN A 211 20.81 5.72 17.39
N LEU A 212 20.52 4.46 17.09
CA LEU A 212 20.26 3.42 18.09
C LEU A 212 21.47 2.54 18.37
N THR A 213 21.48 1.95 19.57
CA THR A 213 22.40 0.89 19.95
C THR A 213 22.07 -0.41 19.21
N GLU A 214 23.03 -1.34 19.17
CA GLU A 214 22.84 -2.64 18.51
C GLU A 214 21.70 -3.46 19.14
N ALA A 215 21.55 -3.38 20.46
CA ALA A 215 20.47 -4.08 21.17
C ALA A 215 19.08 -3.57 20.76
N GLU A 216 18.91 -2.25 20.63
CA GLU A 216 17.66 -1.63 20.18
C GLU A 216 17.36 -1.93 18.71
N ARG A 217 18.39 -2.01 17.86
CA ARG A 217 18.24 -2.43 16.45
C ARG A 217 17.78 -3.88 16.34
N GLU A 218 18.36 -4.78 17.11
CA GLU A 218 17.94 -6.18 17.14
C GLU A 218 16.51 -6.34 17.70
N GLU A 219 16.10 -5.53 18.69
CA GLU A 219 14.70 -5.50 19.14
C GLU A 219 13.75 -5.08 18.00
N LEU A 220 14.07 -4.00 17.29
CA LEU A 220 13.25 -3.51 16.17
C LEU A 220 13.22 -4.47 14.99
N LYS A 221 14.32 -5.19 14.75
CA LYS A 221 14.40 -6.24 13.75
C LYS A 221 13.48 -7.39 14.12
N ASN A 222 13.60 -7.96 15.33
CA ASN A 222 12.73 -9.04 15.79
C ASN A 222 11.26 -8.64 15.70
N TYR A 223 10.93 -7.44 16.16
CA TYR A 223 9.60 -6.85 16.01
C TYR A 223 9.12 -6.79 14.55
N THR A 224 9.99 -6.37 13.62
CA THR A 224 9.64 -6.28 12.20
C THR A 224 9.27 -7.65 11.64
N PHE A 225 10.02 -8.70 11.98
CA PHE A 225 9.72 -10.05 11.55
C PHE A 225 8.44 -10.59 12.20
N GLU A 226 8.25 -10.38 13.51
CA GLU A 226 7.02 -10.78 14.21
C GLU A 226 5.77 -10.15 13.58
N LEU A 227 5.79 -8.83 13.33
CA LEU A 227 4.69 -8.14 12.67
C LEU A 227 4.47 -8.63 11.23
N LEU A 228 5.54 -8.84 10.47
CA LEU A 228 5.43 -9.39 9.12
C LEU A 228 4.76 -10.77 9.14
N PHE A 229 5.14 -11.65 10.05
CA PHE A 229 4.53 -12.98 10.17
C PHE A 229 3.05 -12.90 10.54
N GLU A 230 2.70 -12.06 11.53
CA GLU A 230 1.30 -11.86 11.93
C GLU A 230 0.45 -11.36 10.74
N LEU A 231 0.94 -10.35 10.01
CA LEU A 231 0.26 -9.84 8.82
C LEU A 231 0.19 -10.89 7.71
N TYR A 232 1.27 -11.64 7.48
CA TYR A 232 1.33 -12.66 6.44
C TYR A 232 0.37 -13.82 6.69
N GLU A 233 0.24 -14.31 7.93
CA GLU A 233 -0.72 -15.34 8.28
C GLU A 233 -2.16 -14.87 8.03
N ASN A 234 -2.51 -13.66 8.49
CA ASN A 234 -3.81 -13.05 8.20
C ASN A 234 -4.04 -12.87 6.69
N GLU A 235 -3.01 -12.50 5.94
CA GLU A 235 -3.10 -12.29 4.49
C GLU A 235 -3.26 -13.59 3.71
N VAL A 236 -2.72 -14.71 4.22
CA VAL A 236 -2.93 -16.05 3.67
C VAL A 236 -4.40 -16.44 3.78
N ASP A 237 -5.01 -16.25 4.94
CA ASP A 237 -6.44 -16.55 5.16
C ASP A 237 -7.32 -15.64 4.30
N TYR A 238 -7.04 -14.33 4.27
CA TYR A 238 -7.74 -13.38 3.40
C TYR A 238 -7.63 -13.75 1.92
N THR A 239 -6.45 -14.22 1.49
CA THR A 239 -6.21 -14.65 0.11
C THR A 239 -7.03 -15.89 -0.21
N GLN A 240 -7.09 -16.88 0.69
CA GLN A 240 -7.89 -18.09 0.48
C GLN A 240 -9.38 -17.76 0.35
N ASP A 241 -9.90 -16.93 1.25
CA ASP A 241 -11.30 -16.48 1.24
C ASP A 241 -11.72 -15.81 -0.08
N LEU A 242 -10.79 -15.07 -0.69
CA LEU A 242 -11.05 -14.35 -1.94
C LEU A 242 -10.80 -15.21 -3.19
N TYR A 243 -9.68 -15.93 -3.25
CA TYR A 243 -9.13 -16.45 -4.50
C TYR A 243 -9.31 -17.97 -4.71
N ASP A 244 -9.71 -18.73 -3.68
CA ASP A 244 -9.89 -20.19 -3.83
C ASP A 244 -10.92 -20.52 -4.89
N GLY A 245 -12.03 -19.78 -4.90
CA GLY A 245 -13.13 -20.00 -5.83
C GLY A 245 -12.79 -19.71 -7.30
N VAL A 246 -11.70 -18.98 -7.58
CA VAL A 246 -11.21 -18.71 -8.94
C VAL A 246 -9.86 -19.40 -9.23
N GLY A 247 -9.35 -20.19 -8.28
CA GLY A 247 -8.13 -20.97 -8.44
C GLY A 247 -6.82 -20.16 -8.52
N LEU A 248 -6.79 -18.96 -7.92
CA LEU A 248 -5.61 -18.07 -7.99
C LEU A 248 -4.77 -18.03 -6.71
N THR A 249 -5.24 -18.63 -5.63
CA THR A 249 -4.64 -18.57 -4.27
C THR A 249 -3.15 -18.84 -4.26
N GLU A 250 -2.68 -19.93 -4.89
CA GLU A 250 -1.27 -20.31 -4.79
C GLU A 250 -0.34 -19.33 -5.51
N ASP A 251 -0.76 -18.75 -6.64
CA ASP A 251 0.04 -17.74 -7.34
C ASP A 251 0.04 -16.40 -6.56
N VAL A 252 -1.10 -16.05 -5.95
CA VAL A 252 -1.19 -14.88 -5.06
C VAL A 252 -0.29 -15.06 -3.83
N LYS A 253 -0.24 -16.24 -3.21
CA LYS A 253 0.64 -16.52 -2.06
C LYS A 253 2.13 -16.40 -2.42
N LYS A 254 2.55 -16.77 -3.63
CA LYS A 254 3.92 -16.50 -4.09
C LYS A 254 4.17 -15.00 -4.21
N PHE A 255 3.17 -14.25 -4.68
CA PHE A 255 3.25 -12.79 -4.77
C PHE A 255 3.30 -12.14 -3.39
N LEU A 256 2.58 -12.64 -2.40
CA LEU A 256 2.70 -12.22 -0.99
C LEU A 256 4.15 -12.32 -0.52
N ARG A 257 4.77 -13.51 -0.66
CA ARG A 257 6.16 -13.73 -0.23
C ARG A 257 7.16 -12.86 -1.00
N TYR A 258 6.92 -12.64 -2.29
CA TYR A 258 7.74 -11.74 -3.11
C TYR A 258 7.69 -10.29 -2.56
N ASN A 259 6.50 -9.79 -2.25
CA ASN A 259 6.32 -8.43 -1.73
C ASN A 259 6.78 -8.29 -0.26
N ALA A 260 6.64 -9.34 0.55
CA ALA A 260 7.21 -9.39 1.89
C ALA A 260 8.73 -9.16 1.87
N ASN A 261 9.44 -9.81 0.94
CA ASN A 261 10.88 -9.57 0.75
C ASN A 261 11.17 -8.12 0.33
N LYS A 262 10.36 -7.54 -0.56
CA LYS A 262 10.52 -6.13 -0.98
C LYS A 262 10.32 -5.16 0.19
N ALA A 263 9.31 -5.38 1.02
CA ALA A 263 9.07 -4.57 2.21
C ALA A 263 10.23 -4.66 3.21
N LEU A 264 10.76 -5.88 3.46
CA LEU A 264 11.96 -6.06 4.28
C LEU A 264 13.18 -5.33 3.71
N ASN A 265 13.39 -5.40 2.39
CA ASN A 265 14.49 -4.69 1.74
C ASN A 265 14.35 -3.16 1.85
N ASN A 266 13.14 -2.62 1.74
CA ASN A 266 12.89 -1.19 1.98
C ASN A 266 13.25 -0.78 3.43
N LEU A 267 13.04 -1.67 4.39
CA LEU A 267 13.44 -1.48 5.80
C LEU A 267 14.93 -1.75 6.07
N GLY A 268 15.71 -2.15 5.06
CA GLY A 268 17.14 -2.42 5.18
C GLY A 268 17.48 -3.85 5.65
N TYR A 269 16.51 -4.76 5.63
CA TYR A 269 16.68 -6.16 6.01
C TYR A 269 16.79 -7.08 4.80
N GLU A 270 17.39 -8.25 5.01
CA GLU A 270 17.40 -9.32 4.02
C GLU A 270 16.00 -9.92 3.83
N GLY A 271 15.76 -10.48 2.64
CA GLY A 271 14.51 -11.18 2.35
C GLY A 271 14.38 -12.45 3.20
N LEU A 272 13.17 -12.72 3.67
CA LEU A 272 12.84 -13.89 4.47
C LEU A 272 12.62 -15.14 3.60
N PHE A 273 11.93 -14.98 2.48
CA PHE A 273 11.48 -16.09 1.65
C PHE A 273 12.48 -16.39 0.52
N PRO A 274 12.78 -17.66 0.24
CA PRO A 274 13.72 -18.03 -0.82
C PRO A 274 13.13 -17.80 -2.23
N LYS A 275 14.00 -17.88 -3.24
CA LYS A 275 13.66 -17.51 -4.62
C LYS A 275 12.59 -18.44 -5.23
N ASP A 276 12.64 -19.72 -4.91
CA ASP A 276 11.68 -20.74 -5.35
C ASP A 276 10.29 -20.56 -4.73
N GLU A 277 10.21 -20.03 -3.51
CA GLU A 277 8.93 -19.67 -2.87
C GLU A 277 8.33 -18.34 -3.36
N THR A 278 9.12 -17.54 -4.08
CA THR A 278 8.76 -16.23 -4.62
C THR A 278 8.70 -16.20 -6.15
N ASP A 279 8.57 -17.37 -6.79
CA ASP A 279 8.48 -17.55 -8.24
C ASP A 279 7.10 -17.19 -8.81
N VAL A 280 6.81 -15.89 -8.78
CA VAL A 280 5.56 -15.28 -9.27
C VAL A 280 5.47 -15.40 -10.78
N ASN A 281 4.26 -15.62 -11.30
CA ASN A 281 4.00 -15.62 -12.73
C ASN A 281 4.63 -14.40 -13.45
N PRO A 282 5.54 -14.61 -14.43
CA PRO A 282 6.23 -13.53 -15.12
C PRO A 282 5.29 -12.52 -15.81
N ALA A 283 4.10 -12.95 -16.23
CA ALA A 283 3.11 -12.06 -16.81
C ALA A 283 2.63 -11.00 -15.81
N ILE A 284 2.46 -11.37 -14.53
CA ILE A 284 2.08 -10.44 -13.47
C ILE A 284 3.21 -9.44 -13.23
N LEU A 285 4.45 -9.92 -13.09
CA LEU A 285 5.61 -9.03 -12.88
C LEU A 285 5.82 -8.05 -14.04
N SER A 286 5.64 -8.51 -15.29
CA SER A 286 5.74 -7.64 -16.47
C SER A 286 4.64 -6.58 -16.51
N ALA A 287 3.44 -6.89 -16.00
CA ALA A 287 2.30 -5.98 -16.00
C ALA A 287 2.41 -4.87 -14.94
N LEU A 288 3.19 -5.09 -13.86
CA LEU A 288 3.46 -4.10 -12.79
C LEU A 288 4.32 -2.93 -13.26
N SER A 289 5.10 -3.11 -14.33
CA SER A 289 5.95 -2.04 -14.86
C SER A 289 5.10 -1.08 -15.70
N PRO A 290 5.07 0.23 -15.37
CA PRO A 290 4.42 1.24 -16.19
C PRO A 290 5.12 1.47 -17.53
#